data_AF-A0A9P6UUS3-F1
#
_entry.id   AF-A0A9P6UUS3-F1
#
_cell.length_a   1.000
_cell.length_b   1.000
_cell.length_c   1.000
_cell.angle_alpha   90.00
_cell.angle_beta   90.00
_cell.angle_gamma   90.00
#
_symmetry.space_group_name_H-M   'P 1'
#
loop_
_entity.id
_entity.type
_entity.pdbx_description
1 polymer ?
#
loop_
_entity_poly.entity_id
_entity_poly.type
_entity_poly.pdbx_seq_one_letter_code
_entity_poly.pdbx_strand_id
1 'polypeptide(L)'
;MGKKNGADGGGLFAAYLASKPESTNPAEDAGTKASTLLERIGSERSWSSRDVEKDVDILEKNRLYTIKDLRVLSGESWKEIELLPLVKDLLRLSVNPPVDYGKLKQEKKRMKKEKKEKKKKEKMEKKALRNKSVQDSKKKDQEKTTEGQEGSASASMVETTTTTTNEDGLVTIHASSKKEKKTKGEGGNESSSSSSSSSSSSSSSDSSSSDSDPEMEANTPKMSSAQLPFVKSGNSALLPGPGRIQPMGNRIRVTAGNGTTYEVDRYCPHKNVDLATKGVVVGNTLFCNKHNWAFALDNRGYCSKHGATINACKVEW
;
A
#
# COMPACT_ATOMS: atom_id res chain seq x y z
N MET A 1 -47.29 44.65 0.29
CA MET A 1 -47.53 43.23 0.68
C MET A 1 -46.17 42.57 0.90
N GLY A 2 -45.79 42.40 2.17
CA GLY A 2 -44.46 41.99 2.58
C GLY A 2 -44.23 40.48 2.53
N LYS A 3 -43.09 40.06 1.99
CA LYS A 3 -42.60 38.69 2.07
C LYS A 3 -41.70 38.57 3.30
N LYS A 4 -42.13 37.73 4.23
CA LYS A 4 -41.44 37.43 5.49
C LYS A 4 -40.19 36.61 5.23
N ASN A 5 -39.10 37.03 5.87
CA ASN A 5 -37.82 36.34 5.94
C ASN A 5 -37.99 35.00 6.68
N GLY A 6 -37.57 33.91 6.05
CA GLY A 6 -37.49 32.59 6.69
C GLY A 6 -36.35 32.57 7.68
N ALA A 7 -36.67 32.21 8.92
CA ALA A 7 -35.71 32.00 9.98
C ALA A 7 -34.90 30.73 9.70
N ASP A 8 -33.59 30.88 9.52
CA ASP A 8 -32.64 29.78 9.49
C ASP A 8 -32.56 29.15 10.88
N GLY A 9 -33.35 28.10 11.08
CA GLY A 9 -33.22 27.18 12.20
C GLY A 9 -31.98 26.31 12.02
N GLY A 10 -30.79 26.91 12.21
CA GLY A 10 -29.54 26.18 12.38
C GLY A 10 -29.64 25.31 13.63
N GLY A 11 -30.06 24.06 13.47
CA GLY A 11 -30.29 23.14 14.57
C GLY A 11 -29.04 23.00 15.45
N LEU A 12 -29.25 22.85 16.76
CA LEU A 12 -28.22 22.57 17.78
C LEU A 12 -27.19 21.52 17.35
N PHE A 13 -27.59 20.58 16.49
CA PHE A 13 -26.71 19.56 15.92
C PHE A 13 -25.65 20.14 14.96
N ALA A 14 -25.97 21.18 14.20
CA ALA A 14 -25.02 21.90 13.36
C ALA A 14 -24.01 22.70 14.21
N ALA A 15 -24.47 23.30 15.32
CA ALA A 15 -23.57 23.95 16.28
C ALA A 15 -22.63 22.95 16.97
N TYR A 16 -23.11 21.74 17.29
CA TYR A 16 -22.28 20.67 17.85
C TYR A 16 -21.28 20.07 16.84
N LEU A 17 -21.66 19.95 15.57
CA LEU A 17 -20.73 19.55 14.52
C LEU A 17 -19.69 20.65 14.19
N ALA A 18 -20.07 21.91 14.31
CA ALA A 18 -19.16 23.05 14.16
C ALA A 18 -18.25 23.25 15.39
N SER A 19 -18.64 22.80 16.58
CA SER A 19 -17.81 22.89 17.79
C SER A 19 -16.86 21.71 17.98
N LYS A 20 -16.94 20.67 17.14
CA LYS A 20 -15.87 19.67 17.09
C LYS A 20 -14.63 20.37 16.58
N PRO A 21 -13.52 20.38 17.32
CA PRO A 21 -12.26 20.90 16.80
C PRO A 21 -11.98 20.15 15.50
N GLU A 22 -11.98 20.89 14.38
CA GLU A 22 -11.67 20.34 13.07
C GLU A 22 -10.41 19.50 13.23
N SER A 23 -10.46 18.23 12.80
CA SER A 23 -9.25 17.42 12.74
C SER A 23 -8.32 18.13 11.76
N THR A 24 -7.35 18.84 12.30
CA THR A 24 -6.41 19.67 11.58
C THR A 24 -5.86 18.85 10.42
N ASN A 25 -5.97 19.40 9.22
CA ASN A 25 -5.37 18.79 8.05
C ASN A 25 -3.90 18.48 8.37
N PRO A 26 -3.37 17.30 8.01
CA PRO A 26 -2.00 16.87 8.33
C PRO A 26 -0.89 17.75 7.71
N ALA A 27 -1.27 18.83 7.01
CA ALA A 27 -0.39 19.83 6.44
C ALA A 27 -0.05 20.98 7.41
N GLU A 28 -0.86 21.24 8.44
CA GLU A 28 -0.63 22.32 9.42
C GLU A 28 0.25 21.85 10.60
N ASP A 29 0.51 20.55 10.75
CA ASP A 29 1.33 19.96 11.83
C ASP A 29 2.84 20.31 11.76
N ALA A 30 3.22 21.13 10.78
CA ALA A 30 4.58 21.56 10.55
C ALA A 30 5.16 22.43 11.68
N GLY A 31 4.31 23.01 12.54
CA GLY A 31 4.69 23.88 13.65
C GLY A 31 4.36 23.32 15.04
N THR A 32 3.75 22.13 15.14
CA THR A 32 3.35 21.58 16.43
C THR A 32 4.60 21.17 17.23
N LYS A 33 4.67 21.63 18.48
CA LYS A 33 5.77 21.29 19.38
C LYS A 33 5.73 19.80 19.75
N ALA A 34 6.89 19.17 19.86
CA ALA A 34 7.00 17.78 20.27
C ALA A 34 6.46 17.56 21.69
N SER A 35 6.62 18.54 22.59
CA SER A 35 6.07 18.51 23.95
C SER A 35 4.54 18.42 23.95
N THR A 36 3.85 19.25 23.16
CA THR A 36 2.38 19.22 23.04
C THR A 36 1.88 17.88 22.50
N LEU A 37 2.61 17.26 21.56
CA LEU A 37 2.28 15.93 21.08
C LEU A 37 2.41 14.88 22.19
N LEU A 38 3.48 14.97 22.98
CA LEU A 38 3.76 14.04 24.07
C LEU A 38 2.75 14.18 25.23
N GLU A 39 2.41 15.41 25.61
CA GLU A 39 1.35 15.71 26.59
C GLU A 39 0.00 15.12 26.18
N ARG A 40 -0.34 15.22 24.89
CA ARG A 40 -1.55 14.62 24.34
C ARG A 40 -1.54 13.10 24.45
N ILE A 41 -0.44 12.45 24.05
CA ILE A 41 -0.28 10.99 24.16
C ILE A 41 -0.35 10.56 25.64
N GLY A 42 0.32 11.29 26.53
CA GLY A 42 0.31 11.05 27.96
C GLY A 42 -1.09 11.15 28.55
N SER A 43 -1.85 12.17 28.15
CA SER A 43 -3.26 12.34 28.56
C SER A 43 -4.15 11.19 28.08
N GLU A 44 -3.98 10.74 26.83
CA GLU A 44 -4.73 9.61 26.24
C GLU A 44 -4.40 8.26 26.88
N ARG A 45 -3.20 8.11 27.46
CA ARG A 45 -2.70 6.87 28.08
C ARG A 45 -2.63 6.94 29.61
N SER A 46 -3.15 8.01 30.21
CA SER A 46 -3.14 8.24 31.66
C SER A 46 -1.73 8.22 32.29
N TRP A 47 -0.75 8.80 31.61
CA TRP A 47 0.59 9.00 32.17
C TRP A 47 0.58 10.09 33.23
N SER A 48 1.43 9.97 34.24
CA SER A 48 1.57 11.02 35.24
C SER A 48 2.24 12.25 34.63
N SER A 49 1.88 13.44 35.09
CA SER A 49 2.51 14.69 34.62
C SER A 49 4.02 14.69 34.81
N ARG A 50 4.52 14.02 35.86
CA ARG A 50 5.96 13.87 36.13
C ARG A 50 6.67 13.02 35.08
N ASP A 51 6.02 11.97 34.57
CA ASP A 51 6.61 11.12 33.54
C ASP A 51 6.64 11.83 32.19
N VAL A 52 5.56 12.56 31.87
CA VAL A 52 5.51 13.41 30.68
C VAL A 52 6.62 14.47 30.72
N GLU A 53 6.79 15.16 31.85
CA GLU A 53 7.81 16.21 32.00
C GLU A 53 9.24 15.65 31.87
N LYS A 54 9.53 14.49 32.48
CA LYS A 54 10.82 13.79 32.28
C LYS A 54 11.08 13.45 30.81
N ASP A 55 10.06 12.95 30.10
CA ASP A 55 10.19 12.62 28.69
C ASP A 55 10.33 13.89 27.82
N VAL A 56 9.68 15.00 28.19
CA VAL A 56 9.88 16.32 27.56
C VAL A 56 11.32 16.80 27.77
N ASP A 57 11.87 16.70 28.97
CA ASP A 57 13.27 17.07 29.25
C ASP A 57 14.26 16.28 28.38
N ILE A 58 13.98 14.99 28.16
CA ILE A 58 14.80 14.15 27.26
C ILE A 58 14.73 14.66 25.82
N LEU A 59 13.55 15.06 25.34
CA LEU A 59 13.40 15.65 24.01
C LEU A 59 14.15 16.99 23.89
N GLU A 60 14.09 17.83 24.92
CA GLU A 60 14.79 19.13 24.95
C GLU A 60 16.31 18.95 24.97
N LYS A 61 16.84 18.01 25.78
CA LYS A 61 18.27 17.65 25.81
C LYS A 61 18.79 17.24 24.43
N ASN A 62 17.95 16.56 23.64
CA ASN A 62 18.27 16.12 22.28
C ASN A 62 17.91 17.15 21.19
N ARG A 63 17.47 18.36 21.56
CA ARG A 63 17.06 19.45 20.64
C ARG A 63 15.92 19.06 19.70
N LEU A 64 14.99 18.22 20.16
CA LEU A 64 13.83 17.75 19.40
C LEU A 64 12.59 18.57 19.75
N TYR A 65 12.53 19.80 19.24
CA TYR A 65 11.49 20.76 19.62
C TYR A 65 10.18 20.58 18.84
N THR A 66 10.26 20.09 17.61
CA THR A 66 9.11 20.03 16.68
C THR A 66 8.86 18.61 16.18
N ILE A 67 7.63 18.37 15.71
CA ILE A 67 7.28 17.09 15.03
C ILE A 67 8.16 16.82 13.82
N LYS A 68 8.64 17.88 13.13
CA LYS A 68 9.55 17.73 11.98
C LYS A 68 10.88 17.09 12.40
N ASP A 69 11.43 17.50 13.53
CA ASP A 69 12.69 16.96 14.04
C ASP A 69 12.54 15.45 14.28
N LEU A 70 11.41 15.05 14.88
CA LEU A 70 11.07 13.63 15.09
C LEU A 70 10.92 12.83 13.78
N ARG A 71 10.42 13.45 12.70
CA ARG A 71 10.29 12.79 11.37
C ARG A 71 11.64 12.54 10.71
N VAL A 72 12.62 13.42 10.93
CA VAL A 72 13.94 13.35 10.29
C VAL A 72 14.86 12.34 10.99
N LEU A 73 14.54 11.96 12.24
CA LEU A 73 15.33 11.00 13.00
C LEU A 73 15.47 9.64 12.29
N SER A 74 16.71 9.21 12.13
CA SER A 74 17.04 7.87 11.64
C SER A 74 16.66 6.78 12.65
N GLY A 75 16.49 5.55 12.19
CA GLY A 75 16.19 4.41 13.08
C GLY A 75 17.26 4.18 14.16
N GLU A 76 18.51 4.57 13.92
CA GLU A 76 19.61 4.50 14.88
C GLU A 76 19.53 5.63 15.91
N SER A 77 19.25 6.87 15.46
CA SER A 77 19.06 8.02 16.34
C SER A 77 17.91 7.80 17.33
N TRP A 78 16.84 7.14 16.91
CA TRP A 78 15.77 6.72 17.81
C TRP A 78 16.20 5.73 18.91
N LYS A 79 17.27 4.95 18.68
CA LYS A 79 17.80 4.03 19.71
C LYS A 79 18.62 4.79 20.75
N GLU A 80 19.38 5.80 20.31
CA GLU A 80 20.27 6.61 21.15
C GLU A 80 19.51 7.49 22.15
N ILE A 81 18.35 8.02 21.78
CA ILE A 81 17.52 8.83 22.69
C ILE A 81 17.08 7.98 23.88
N GLU A 82 17.29 8.43 25.12
CA GLU A 82 17.01 7.67 26.36
C GLU A 82 15.51 7.60 26.75
N LEU A 83 14.60 7.65 25.78
CA LEU A 83 13.17 7.46 26.01
C LEU A 83 12.83 5.98 26.24
N LEU A 84 11.77 5.73 27.01
CA LEU A 84 11.21 4.38 27.15
C LEU A 84 10.79 3.81 25.78
N PRO A 85 11.01 2.51 25.51
CA PRO A 85 10.66 1.90 24.21
C PRO A 85 9.20 2.11 23.80
N LEU A 86 8.27 2.04 24.77
CA LEU A 86 6.84 2.28 24.52
C LEU A 86 6.56 3.71 24.05
N VAL A 87 7.21 4.70 24.67
CA VAL A 87 7.08 6.13 24.32
C VAL A 87 7.60 6.38 22.91
N LYS A 88 8.75 5.78 22.57
CA LYS A 88 9.34 5.84 21.22
C LYS A 88 8.37 5.31 20.15
N ASP A 89 7.74 4.18 20.41
CA ASP A 89 6.81 3.58 19.45
C ASP A 89 5.53 4.39 19.30
N LEU A 90 5.00 4.96 20.39
CA LEU A 90 3.83 5.85 20.34
C LEU A 90 4.15 7.15 19.59
N LEU A 91 5.31 7.76 19.86
CA LEU A 91 5.77 8.93 19.11
C LEU A 91 5.91 8.61 17.62
N ARG A 92 6.52 7.46 17.26
CA ARG A 92 6.63 7.04 15.86
C ARG A 92 5.28 6.85 15.19
N LEU A 93 4.31 6.23 15.87
CA LEU A 93 2.96 6.04 15.34
C LEU A 93 2.24 7.37 15.12
N SER A 94 2.40 8.32 16.03
CA SER A 94 1.79 9.65 15.92
C SER A 94 2.46 10.51 14.85
N VAL A 95 3.79 10.43 14.72
CA VAL A 95 4.58 11.22 13.80
C VAL A 95 4.50 10.69 12.36
N ASN A 96 4.53 9.37 12.22
CA ASN A 96 4.46 8.61 10.97
C ASN A 96 3.32 7.59 11.06
N PRO A 97 2.05 8.04 10.92
CA PRO A 97 0.93 7.11 10.95
C PRO A 97 1.16 6.03 9.89
N PRO A 98 0.99 4.74 10.23
CA PRO A 98 1.23 3.66 9.30
C PRO A 98 0.40 3.91 8.05
N VAL A 99 1.09 4.09 6.92
CA VAL A 99 0.43 4.26 5.63
C VAL A 99 -0.40 3.01 5.40
N ASP A 100 -1.72 3.15 5.41
CA ASP A 100 -2.62 2.04 5.11
C ASP A 100 -2.47 1.70 3.61
N TYR A 101 -1.53 0.80 3.32
CA TYR A 101 -1.28 0.29 1.98
C TYR A 101 -2.55 -0.33 1.36
N GLY A 102 -3.49 -0.80 2.19
CA GLY A 102 -4.80 -1.27 1.75
C GLY A 102 -5.62 -0.15 1.12
N LYS A 103 -5.77 0.98 1.83
CA LYS A 103 -6.43 2.19 1.31
C LYS A 103 -5.73 2.71 0.06
N LEU A 104 -4.40 2.83 0.08
CA LEU A 104 -3.62 3.31 -1.07
C LEU A 104 -3.83 2.42 -2.32
N LYS A 105 -3.90 1.10 -2.12
CA LYS A 105 -4.16 0.12 -3.20
C LYS A 105 -5.60 0.21 -3.71
N GLN A 106 -6.58 0.41 -2.83
CA GLN A 106 -7.98 0.59 -3.22
C GLN A 106 -8.16 1.89 -4.03
N GLU A 107 -7.54 2.97 -3.59
CA GLU A 107 -7.59 4.27 -4.27
C GLU A 107 -6.94 4.20 -5.65
N LYS A 108 -5.78 3.55 -5.78
CA LYS A 108 -5.14 3.29 -7.08
C LYS A 108 -6.02 2.45 -8.02
N LYS A 109 -6.77 1.48 -7.49
CA LYS A 109 -7.76 0.72 -8.27
C LYS A 109 -8.94 1.60 -8.71
N ARG A 110 -9.45 2.47 -7.83
CA ARG A 110 -10.54 3.41 -8.12
C ARG A 110 -10.13 4.40 -9.23
N MET A 111 -8.96 5.03 -9.11
CA MET A 111 -8.40 5.90 -10.14
C MET A 111 -8.21 5.18 -11.49
N LYS A 112 -7.75 3.93 -11.48
CA LYS A 112 -7.60 3.13 -12.72
C LYS A 112 -8.95 2.82 -13.37
N LYS A 113 -9.99 2.52 -12.57
CA LYS A 113 -11.35 2.28 -13.05
C LYS A 113 -11.94 3.56 -13.66
N GLU A 114 -11.82 4.67 -12.95
CA GLU A 114 -12.29 6.00 -13.39
C GLU A 114 -11.61 6.44 -14.70
N LYS A 115 -10.28 6.28 -14.80
CA LYS A 115 -9.53 6.58 -16.03
C LYS A 115 -10.00 5.72 -17.22
N LYS A 116 -10.32 4.45 -16.98
CA LYS A 116 -10.85 3.54 -18.03
C LYS A 116 -12.26 3.96 -18.47
N GLU A 117 -13.10 4.39 -17.52
CA GLU A 117 -14.45 4.87 -17.78
C GLU A 117 -14.46 6.20 -18.55
N LYS A 118 -13.62 7.16 -18.14
CA LYS A 118 -13.41 8.44 -18.86
C LYS A 118 -12.98 8.19 -20.31
N LYS A 119 -12.01 7.31 -20.54
CA LYS A 119 -11.54 6.94 -21.89
C LYS A 119 -12.64 6.26 -22.73
N LYS A 120 -13.54 5.49 -22.09
CA LYS A 120 -14.68 4.86 -22.79
C LYS A 120 -15.73 5.92 -23.18
N LYS A 121 -16.05 6.86 -22.28
CA LYS A 121 -16.99 7.95 -22.53
C LYS A 121 -16.52 8.84 -23.69
N GLU A 122 -15.26 9.26 -23.67
CA GLU A 122 -14.64 10.05 -24.74
C GLU A 122 -14.66 9.31 -26.10
N LYS A 123 -14.41 8.00 -26.10
CA LYS A 123 -14.49 7.19 -27.33
C LYS A 123 -15.93 7.08 -27.87
N MET A 124 -16.94 7.03 -27.00
CA MET A 124 -18.35 7.01 -27.42
C MET A 124 -18.79 8.37 -27.95
N GLU A 125 -18.40 9.46 -27.29
CA GLU A 125 -18.67 10.83 -27.73
C GLU A 125 -18.05 11.13 -29.11
N LYS A 126 -16.78 10.74 -29.32
CA LYS A 126 -16.13 10.87 -30.63
C LYS A 126 -16.83 10.06 -31.73
N LYS A 127 -17.37 8.88 -31.41
CA LYS A 127 -18.16 8.09 -32.36
C LYS A 127 -19.52 8.73 -32.67
N ALA A 128 -20.19 9.30 -31.67
CA ALA A 128 -21.45 10.00 -31.84
C ALA A 128 -21.29 11.23 -32.74
N LEU A 129 -20.23 12.02 -32.53
CA LEU A 129 -19.90 13.17 -33.38
C LEU A 129 -19.61 12.76 -34.83
N ARG A 130 -18.84 11.67 -35.05
CA ARG A 130 -18.55 11.16 -36.39
C ARG A 130 -19.78 10.63 -37.11
N ASN A 131 -20.71 9.98 -36.39
CA ASN A 131 -21.97 9.53 -37.00
C ASN A 131 -22.87 10.72 -37.35
N LYS A 132 -22.90 11.76 -36.51
CA LYS A 132 -23.67 12.98 -36.78
C LYS A 132 -23.17 13.70 -38.04
N SER A 133 -21.85 13.85 -38.21
CA SER A 133 -21.30 14.49 -39.42
C SER A 133 -21.60 13.72 -40.72
N VAL A 134 -21.67 12.39 -40.66
CA VAL A 134 -22.04 11.55 -41.82
C VAL A 134 -23.52 11.70 -42.18
N GLN A 135 -24.41 11.82 -41.18
CA GLN A 135 -25.83 12.07 -41.43
C GLN A 135 -26.07 13.46 -42.02
N ASP A 136 -25.39 14.50 -41.51
CA ASP A 136 -25.52 15.86 -42.02
C ASP A 136 -25.03 15.98 -43.48
N SER A 137 -23.99 15.22 -43.85
CA SER A 137 -23.48 15.17 -45.22
C SER A 137 -24.47 14.51 -46.19
N LYS A 138 -25.10 13.39 -45.81
CA LYS A 138 -26.11 12.72 -46.64
C LYS A 138 -27.37 13.57 -46.87
N LYS A 139 -27.77 14.38 -45.89
CA LYS A 139 -28.95 15.24 -46.04
C LYS A 139 -28.71 16.38 -47.04
N LYS A 140 -27.48 16.93 -47.07
CA LYS A 140 -27.09 18.01 -47.98
C LYS A 140 -27.05 17.57 -49.45
N ASP A 141 -26.73 16.31 -49.72
CA ASP A 141 -26.73 15.77 -51.09
C ASP A 141 -28.15 15.53 -51.62
N GLN A 142 -29.13 15.21 -50.76
CA GLN A 142 -30.52 15.03 -51.20
C GLN A 142 -31.21 16.35 -51.57
N GLU A 143 -30.95 17.45 -50.84
CA GLU A 143 -31.54 18.76 -51.13
C GLU A 143 -31.04 19.37 -52.45
N LYS A 144 -29.84 18.99 -52.92
CA LYS A 144 -29.26 19.50 -54.17
C LYS A 144 -29.84 18.83 -55.44
N THR A 145 -30.60 17.75 -55.31
CA THR A 145 -31.20 17.01 -56.45
C THR A 145 -32.62 17.46 -56.81
N THR A 146 -33.18 18.45 -56.12
CA THR A 146 -34.59 18.88 -56.30
C THR A 146 -34.78 20.26 -56.96
N GLU A 147 -33.71 20.91 -57.46
CA GLU A 147 -33.81 22.23 -58.12
C GLU A 147 -33.38 22.25 -59.60
N GLY A 148 -33.45 21.13 -60.32
CA GLY A 148 -33.04 21.13 -61.73
C GLY A 148 -33.63 20.00 -62.57
N GLN A 149 -34.95 20.00 -62.78
CA GLN A 149 -35.56 19.20 -63.85
C GLN A 149 -36.79 19.89 -64.45
N GLU A 150 -36.55 20.97 -65.20
CA GLU A 150 -37.35 21.30 -66.38
C GLU A 150 -36.37 21.42 -67.56
N GLY A 151 -36.51 20.53 -68.55
CA GLY A 151 -35.87 20.72 -69.85
C GLY A 151 -35.28 19.47 -70.51
N SER A 152 -35.99 19.02 -71.56
CA SER A 152 -35.46 18.45 -72.80
C SER A 152 -35.13 16.95 -72.86
N ALA A 153 -36.02 16.25 -73.59
CA ALA A 153 -35.83 14.93 -74.16
C ALA A 153 -34.71 14.89 -75.22
N SER A 154 -34.00 13.76 -75.35
CA SER A 154 -33.96 12.95 -76.57
C SER A 154 -32.88 11.84 -76.53
N ALA A 155 -33.38 10.61 -76.75
CA ALA A 155 -32.82 9.52 -77.55
C ALA A 155 -31.47 8.82 -77.23
N SER A 156 -31.56 7.49 -77.37
CA SER A 156 -30.58 6.55 -77.94
C SER A 156 -30.07 5.46 -77.00
N MET A 157 -30.62 4.27 -77.24
CA MET A 157 -30.07 2.94 -76.98
C MET A 157 -28.59 2.81 -77.36
N VAL A 158 -27.87 1.92 -76.67
CA VAL A 158 -27.13 0.77 -77.25
C VAL A 158 -26.62 -0.11 -76.10
N GLU A 159 -26.94 -1.40 -76.19
CA GLU A 159 -26.42 -2.47 -75.34
C GLU A 159 -24.92 -2.72 -75.62
N THR A 160 -24.14 -3.03 -74.59
CA THR A 160 -23.03 -3.99 -74.78
C THR A 160 -22.75 -4.73 -73.47
N THR A 161 -23.03 -6.02 -73.51
CA THR A 161 -22.55 -7.07 -72.62
C THR A 161 -21.02 -7.12 -72.63
N THR A 162 -20.37 -7.07 -71.46
CA THR A 162 -19.05 -7.68 -71.28
C THR A 162 -18.94 -8.30 -69.89
N THR A 163 -18.93 -9.62 -69.91
CA THR A 163 -18.54 -10.56 -68.88
C THR A 163 -17.04 -10.41 -68.61
N THR A 164 -16.63 -10.21 -67.36
CA THR A 164 -15.27 -10.54 -66.94
C THR A 164 -15.26 -11.04 -65.50
N THR A 165 -14.58 -12.16 -65.37
CA THR A 165 -14.41 -13.10 -64.27
C THR A 165 -13.68 -12.54 -63.05
N ASN A 166 -13.94 -13.19 -61.91
CA ASN A 166 -13.08 -13.55 -60.75
C ASN A 166 -11.59 -13.09 -60.85
N GLU A 167 -10.87 -12.75 -59.77
CA GLU A 167 -10.49 -13.62 -58.65
C GLU A 167 -10.05 -12.82 -57.39
N ASP A 168 -9.77 -13.54 -56.29
CA ASP A 168 -9.01 -13.15 -55.08
C ASP A 168 -9.73 -12.49 -53.89
N GLY A 169 -10.40 -13.34 -53.12
CA GLY A 169 -9.83 -13.83 -51.85
C GLY A 169 -9.43 -12.81 -50.78
N LEU A 170 -10.37 -12.46 -49.88
CA LEU A 170 -10.01 -11.96 -48.54
C LEU A 170 -10.80 -12.71 -47.45
N VAL A 171 -10.07 -13.61 -46.79
CA VAL A 171 -10.54 -14.46 -45.69
C VAL A 171 -10.89 -13.59 -44.47
N THR A 172 -12.17 -13.49 -44.15
CA THR A 172 -12.62 -12.89 -42.89
C THR A 172 -12.78 -13.98 -41.85
N ILE A 173 -11.79 -14.11 -40.96
CA ILE A 173 -11.81 -15.06 -39.83
C ILE A 173 -12.81 -14.56 -38.78
N HIS A 174 -13.99 -15.19 -38.74
CA HIS A 174 -14.95 -15.02 -37.65
C HIS A 174 -14.48 -15.78 -36.41
N ALA A 175 -13.91 -15.04 -35.44
CA ALA A 175 -13.58 -15.57 -34.12
C ALA A 175 -14.83 -15.69 -33.24
N SER A 176 -15.44 -16.88 -33.24
CA SER A 176 -16.55 -17.27 -32.36
C SER A 176 -16.04 -17.52 -30.94
N SER A 177 -15.96 -16.48 -30.11
CA SER A 177 -15.74 -16.64 -28.66
C SER A 177 -17.07 -16.86 -27.94
N LYS A 178 -17.42 -18.15 -27.78
CA LYS A 178 -18.49 -18.64 -26.92
C LYS A 178 -18.10 -18.40 -25.46
N LYS A 179 -18.66 -17.35 -24.83
CA LYS A 179 -18.47 -17.06 -23.41
C LYS A 179 -19.70 -17.50 -22.63
N GLU A 180 -19.60 -18.70 -22.05
CA GLU A 180 -20.60 -19.22 -21.13
C GLU A 180 -20.65 -18.37 -19.86
N LYS A 181 -21.88 -17.97 -19.52
CA LYS A 181 -22.26 -17.11 -18.42
C LYS A 181 -22.50 -18.00 -17.20
N LYS A 182 -21.47 -18.23 -16.39
CA LYS A 182 -21.60 -18.90 -15.08
C LYS A 182 -22.34 -17.97 -14.11
N THR A 183 -23.50 -18.43 -13.68
CA THR A 183 -24.41 -17.82 -12.73
C THR A 183 -23.73 -17.59 -11.38
N LYS A 184 -24.02 -16.42 -10.81
CA LYS A 184 -23.54 -15.96 -9.51
C LYS A 184 -24.58 -16.39 -8.47
N GLY A 185 -24.20 -17.31 -7.59
CA GLY A 185 -25.00 -17.66 -6.42
C GLY A 185 -25.12 -16.47 -5.48
N GLU A 186 -26.35 -16.19 -5.08
CA GLU A 186 -26.70 -15.40 -3.91
C GLU A 186 -26.29 -16.18 -2.67
N GLY A 187 -25.40 -15.59 -1.87
CA GLY A 187 -25.10 -16.04 -0.52
C GLY A 187 -25.38 -14.87 0.39
N GLY A 188 -26.47 -14.97 1.14
CA GLY A 188 -26.81 -14.05 2.22
C GLY A 188 -25.70 -14.03 3.27
N ASN A 189 -25.53 -12.88 3.91
CA ASN A 189 -25.00 -12.90 5.25
C ASN A 189 -25.69 -11.81 6.07
N GLU A 190 -26.54 -12.34 6.93
CA GLU A 190 -27.23 -11.73 8.04
C GLU A 190 -26.14 -11.44 9.08
N SER A 191 -26.05 -10.21 9.57
CA SER A 191 -25.28 -9.94 10.77
C SER A 191 -26.08 -8.99 11.65
N SER A 192 -26.78 -9.66 12.56
CA SER A 192 -27.44 -9.19 13.75
C SER A 192 -26.61 -8.22 14.57
N SER A 193 -27.35 -7.26 15.11
CA SER A 193 -27.09 -6.50 16.32
C SER A 193 -26.53 -7.33 17.49
N SER A 194 -25.56 -6.79 18.19
CA SER A 194 -25.39 -7.02 19.63
C SER A 194 -24.74 -5.81 20.28
N SER A 195 -25.60 -5.07 20.98
CA SER A 195 -25.27 -4.20 22.11
C SER A 195 -24.63 -4.99 23.24
N SER A 196 -23.59 -4.43 23.87
CA SER A 196 -23.21 -4.79 25.23
C SER A 196 -22.64 -3.57 25.94
N SER A 197 -23.38 -3.19 26.97
CA SER A 197 -23.12 -2.21 28.01
C SER A 197 -22.12 -2.73 29.07
N SER A 198 -21.78 -1.81 30.00
CA SER A 198 -21.16 -2.03 31.33
C SER A 198 -19.63 -2.25 31.33
N SER A 199 -18.84 -1.82 32.32
CA SER A 199 -19.04 -1.00 33.52
C SER A 199 -17.64 -0.68 34.08
N SER A 200 -17.54 0.47 34.73
CA SER A 200 -16.42 0.96 35.54
C SER A 200 -16.05 0.04 36.71
N SER A 201 -14.76 -0.03 37.06
CA SER A 201 -14.32 -0.17 38.46
C SER A 201 -12.95 0.46 38.65
N SER A 202 -12.90 1.29 39.68
CA SER A 202 -11.77 2.01 40.24
C SER A 202 -11.05 1.15 41.29
N SER A 203 -9.75 1.36 41.45
CA SER A 203 -9.04 1.11 42.71
C SER A 203 -7.76 1.91 42.77
N SER A 204 -7.55 2.48 43.95
CA SER A 204 -6.55 3.47 44.36
C SER A 204 -5.60 2.85 45.39
N SER A 205 -4.31 3.24 45.38
CA SER A 205 -3.38 3.29 46.53
C SER A 205 -2.07 3.95 46.02
N ASP A 206 -1.64 5.13 46.47
CA ASP A 206 -1.10 5.56 47.76
C ASP A 206 0.39 5.21 47.99
N SER A 207 1.21 6.27 47.89
CA SER A 207 2.31 6.69 48.77
C SER A 207 3.53 5.78 49.01
N SER A 208 4.74 6.30 48.74
CA SER A 208 5.72 6.68 49.80
C SER A 208 7.05 7.21 49.23
N SER A 209 7.45 8.36 49.76
CA SER A 209 8.72 9.05 49.63
C SER A 209 9.80 8.39 50.49
N SER A 210 11.03 8.31 50.00
CA SER A 210 12.23 8.15 50.83
C SER A 210 13.45 8.75 50.14
N ASP A 211 13.79 9.94 50.62
CA ASP A 211 15.10 10.59 50.58
C ASP A 211 16.16 9.69 51.21
N SER A 212 17.30 9.51 50.54
CA SER A 212 18.62 9.28 51.14
C SER A 212 19.69 9.39 50.05
N ASP A 213 20.29 10.59 49.95
CA ASP A 213 21.65 10.79 49.46
C ASP A 213 22.64 10.00 50.34
N PRO A 214 23.62 9.34 49.72
CA PRO A 214 24.97 9.81 50.00
C PRO A 214 25.84 9.96 48.74
N GLU A 215 26.50 11.11 48.68
CA GLU A 215 27.65 11.39 47.84
C GLU A 215 28.68 10.26 47.92
N MET A 216 28.97 9.64 46.77
CA MET A 216 30.20 8.87 46.59
C MET A 216 30.99 9.44 45.42
N GLU A 217 31.99 10.24 45.79
CA GLU A 217 33.11 10.59 44.94
C GLU A 217 33.84 9.35 44.40
N ALA A 218 34.49 9.57 43.25
CA ALA A 218 35.63 8.82 42.73
C ALA A 218 35.40 7.38 42.24
N ASN A 219 35.30 7.23 40.91
CA ASN A 219 36.42 6.75 40.09
C ASN A 219 35.97 6.56 38.64
N THR A 220 36.60 7.29 37.72
CA THR A 220 36.44 7.08 36.28
C THR A 220 37.42 5.99 35.83
N PRO A 221 36.97 4.78 35.44
CA PRO A 221 37.82 3.89 34.68
C PRO A 221 37.93 4.42 33.24
N LYS A 222 39.10 4.98 32.93
CA LYS A 222 39.57 5.18 31.55
C LYS A 222 39.66 3.82 30.87
N MET A 223 38.59 3.40 30.21
CA MET A 223 38.60 2.21 29.37
C MET A 223 39.30 2.56 28.06
N SER A 224 40.51 2.03 27.93
CA SER A 224 41.36 2.08 26.76
C SER A 224 40.61 1.62 25.51
N SER A 225 40.78 2.40 24.45
CA SER A 225 40.54 2.03 23.05
C SER A 225 41.37 0.80 22.69
N ALA A 226 40.87 -0.39 23.03
CA ALA A 226 41.45 -1.67 22.66
C ALA A 226 40.52 -2.34 21.65
N GLN A 227 40.93 -2.24 20.38
CA GLN A 227 40.73 -3.25 19.33
C GLN A 227 39.52 -4.18 19.52
N LEU A 228 38.39 -3.81 18.92
CA LEU A 228 37.35 -4.78 18.61
C LEU A 228 38.00 -5.90 17.79
N PRO A 229 37.94 -7.17 18.23
CA PRO A 229 38.49 -8.26 17.46
C PRO A 229 37.70 -8.36 16.16
N PHE A 230 38.39 -8.03 15.07
CA PHE A 230 37.98 -8.36 13.72
C PHE A 230 37.82 -9.88 13.67
N VAL A 231 36.59 -10.36 13.84
CA VAL A 231 36.24 -11.77 13.68
C VAL A 231 36.40 -12.13 12.21
N LYS A 232 37.65 -12.44 11.85
CA LYS A 232 38.00 -13.18 10.64
C LYS A 232 37.14 -14.43 10.65
N SER A 233 36.29 -14.52 9.63
CA SER A 233 35.44 -15.65 9.31
C SER A 233 36.33 -16.89 9.11
N GLY A 234 36.65 -17.55 10.21
CA GLY A 234 37.40 -18.80 10.27
C GLY A 234 36.42 -19.96 10.23
N ASN A 235 36.72 -20.94 9.37
CA ASN A 235 35.95 -22.13 9.06
C ASN A 235 35.72 -23.05 10.27
N SER A 236 34.92 -22.64 11.24
CA SER A 236 34.43 -23.54 12.26
C SER A 236 33.35 -24.42 11.66
N ALA A 237 33.54 -25.74 11.71
CA ALA A 237 32.59 -26.79 11.39
C ALA A 237 31.41 -26.83 12.38
N LEU A 238 30.88 -25.66 12.72
CA LEU A 238 29.70 -25.45 13.53
C LEU A 238 28.51 -25.49 12.57
N LEU A 239 27.49 -26.22 13.00
CA LEU A 239 26.23 -26.40 12.29
C LEU A 239 25.79 -25.09 11.60
N PRO A 240 25.36 -25.15 10.32
CA PRO A 240 25.02 -23.96 9.56
C PRO A 240 23.98 -23.16 10.34
N GLY A 241 24.37 -21.96 10.79
CA GLY A 241 23.48 -21.05 11.49
C GLY A 241 22.19 -20.80 10.70
N PRO A 242 21.07 -20.52 11.37
CA PRO A 242 19.79 -20.29 10.73
C PRO A 242 19.92 -19.18 9.66
N GLY A 243 19.34 -19.43 8.49
CA GLY A 243 19.35 -18.48 7.37
C GLY A 243 20.55 -18.56 6.43
N ARG A 244 21.43 -19.56 6.58
CA ARG A 244 22.54 -19.77 5.63
C ARG A 244 22.03 -20.27 4.27
N ILE A 245 22.55 -19.67 3.19
CA ILE A 245 22.34 -20.11 1.80
C ILE A 245 23.69 -20.60 1.25
N GLN A 246 23.72 -21.82 0.70
CA GLN A 246 24.91 -22.43 0.11
C GLN A 246 24.66 -22.74 -1.38
N PRO A 247 25.45 -22.17 -2.30
CA PRO A 247 25.32 -22.48 -3.72
C PRO A 247 25.82 -23.89 -4.05
N MET A 248 25.03 -24.68 -4.78
CA MET A 248 25.36 -26.04 -5.24
C MET A 248 25.06 -26.18 -6.75
N GLY A 249 25.76 -25.40 -7.56
CA GLY A 249 25.55 -25.38 -9.02
C GLY A 249 24.22 -24.75 -9.40
N ASN A 250 23.28 -25.55 -9.94
CA ASN A 250 21.96 -25.10 -10.39
C ASN A 250 20.91 -25.05 -9.27
N ARG A 251 21.23 -25.63 -8.10
CA ARG A 251 20.39 -25.59 -6.91
C ARG A 251 21.14 -24.94 -5.77
N ILE A 252 20.42 -24.53 -4.75
CA ILE A 252 20.98 -23.94 -3.53
C ILE A 252 20.43 -24.67 -2.32
N ARG A 253 21.25 -24.84 -1.29
CA ARG A 253 20.82 -25.34 0.02
C ARG A 253 20.51 -24.16 0.93
N VAL A 254 19.35 -24.21 1.57
CA VAL A 254 18.80 -23.14 2.40
C VAL A 254 18.46 -23.73 3.76
N THR A 255 19.10 -23.22 4.82
CA THR A 255 18.78 -23.61 6.19
C THR A 255 17.72 -22.64 6.74
N ALA A 256 16.51 -23.16 6.96
CA ALA A 256 15.39 -22.40 7.52
C ALA A 256 15.63 -22.02 9.00
N GLY A 257 14.83 -21.10 9.53
CA GLY A 257 14.93 -20.65 10.92
C GLY A 257 14.66 -21.74 11.96
N ASN A 258 13.94 -22.81 11.58
CA ASN A 258 13.72 -24.00 12.40
C ASN A 258 14.89 -25.01 12.34
N GLY A 259 15.99 -24.70 11.64
CA GLY A 259 17.14 -25.57 11.46
C GLY A 259 17.01 -26.62 10.34
N THR A 260 15.83 -26.79 9.73
CA THR A 260 15.65 -27.73 8.62
C THR A 260 16.31 -27.19 7.34
N THR A 261 17.01 -28.06 6.61
CA THR A 261 17.68 -27.68 5.36
C THR A 261 16.86 -28.14 4.16
N TYR A 262 16.70 -27.24 3.20
CA TYR A 262 16.00 -27.49 1.95
C TYR A 262 16.93 -27.27 0.78
N GLU A 263 16.79 -28.08 -0.26
CA GLU A 263 17.38 -27.85 -1.56
C GLU A 263 16.32 -27.25 -2.48
N VAL A 264 16.62 -26.08 -3.05
CA VAL A 264 15.70 -25.32 -3.90
C VAL A 264 16.40 -24.91 -5.19
N ASP A 265 15.63 -24.55 -6.20
CA ASP A 265 16.17 -24.01 -7.45
C ASP A 265 16.91 -22.69 -7.21
N ARG A 266 18.06 -22.52 -7.86
CA ARG A 266 18.89 -21.33 -7.69
C ARG A 266 18.25 -20.06 -8.22
N TYR A 267 17.42 -20.18 -9.25
CA TYR A 267 16.89 -19.02 -9.97
C TYR A 267 15.42 -18.78 -9.65
N CYS A 268 15.09 -17.54 -9.31
CA CYS A 268 13.71 -17.12 -9.09
C CYS A 268 12.90 -17.19 -10.40
N PRO A 269 11.73 -17.86 -10.42
CA PRO A 269 10.93 -18.08 -11.63
C PRO A 269 10.34 -16.81 -12.25
N HIS A 270 10.47 -15.64 -11.60
CA HIS A 270 9.98 -14.38 -12.14
C HIS A 270 10.89 -13.79 -13.23
N LYS A 271 12.19 -13.64 -12.95
CA LYS A 271 13.17 -13.02 -13.89
C LYS A 271 14.55 -13.66 -13.77
N ASN A 272 14.60 -14.97 -13.50
CA ASN A 272 15.83 -15.75 -13.32
C ASN A 272 16.86 -15.07 -12.40
N VAL A 273 16.38 -14.53 -11.27
CA VAL A 273 17.24 -13.85 -10.30
C VAL A 273 17.94 -14.89 -9.45
N ASP A 274 19.25 -14.78 -9.30
CA ASP A 274 20.04 -15.70 -8.46
C ASP A 274 19.68 -15.54 -6.97
N LEU A 275 19.01 -16.56 -6.42
CA LEU A 275 18.61 -16.65 -5.02
C LEU A 275 19.80 -16.96 -4.11
N ALA A 276 20.93 -17.46 -4.62
CA ALA A 276 22.15 -17.62 -3.82
C ALA A 276 22.67 -16.28 -3.31
N THR A 277 22.58 -15.24 -4.15
CA THR A 277 23.14 -13.91 -3.88
C THR A 277 22.07 -12.92 -3.42
N LYS A 278 20.82 -13.08 -3.88
CA LYS A 278 19.72 -12.13 -3.62
C LYS A 278 18.57 -12.77 -2.83
N GLY A 279 18.73 -13.98 -2.33
CA GLY A 279 17.80 -14.65 -1.43
C GLY A 279 18.03 -14.21 0.02
N VAL A 280 16.95 -14.08 0.78
CA VAL A 280 16.98 -13.89 2.24
C VAL A 280 16.01 -14.86 2.87
N VAL A 281 16.45 -15.58 3.89
CA VAL A 281 15.62 -16.54 4.62
C VAL A 281 15.06 -15.86 5.86
N VAL A 282 13.75 -15.92 6.05
CA VAL A 282 13.08 -15.43 7.27
C VAL A 282 12.14 -16.52 7.75
N GLY A 283 12.47 -17.14 8.89
CA GLY A 283 11.74 -18.32 9.39
C GLY A 283 11.77 -19.46 8.38
N ASN A 284 10.61 -19.95 7.95
CA ASN A 284 10.44 -21.02 6.96
C ASN A 284 10.18 -20.49 5.53
N THR A 285 10.43 -19.22 5.27
CA THR A 285 10.15 -18.61 3.96
C THR A 285 11.44 -18.04 3.35
N LEU A 286 11.68 -18.34 2.07
CA LEU A 286 12.74 -17.74 1.27
C LEU A 286 12.17 -16.56 0.48
N PHE A 287 12.80 -15.39 0.63
CA PHE A 287 12.44 -14.16 -0.05
C PHE A 287 13.43 -13.82 -1.16
N CYS A 288 12.93 -13.47 -2.34
CA CYS A 288 13.74 -12.87 -3.40
C CYS A 288 13.77 -11.34 -3.22
N ASN A 289 14.91 -10.77 -2.87
CA ASN A 289 15.03 -9.32 -2.60
C ASN A 289 14.71 -8.40 -3.78
N LYS A 290 14.79 -8.88 -5.03
CA LYS A 290 14.56 -8.03 -6.20
C LYS A 290 13.09 -7.66 -6.42
N HIS A 291 12.18 -8.59 -6.14
CA HIS A 291 10.74 -8.41 -6.40
C HIS A 291 9.86 -8.79 -5.22
N ASN A 292 10.48 -9.11 -4.09
CA ASN A 292 9.82 -9.52 -2.86
C ASN A 292 8.86 -10.71 -3.04
N TRP A 293 9.27 -11.70 -3.84
CA TRP A 293 8.57 -12.98 -3.96
C TRP A 293 8.94 -13.85 -2.76
N ALA A 294 7.91 -14.39 -2.10
CA ALA A 294 8.02 -15.21 -0.91
C ALA A 294 7.69 -16.66 -1.29
N PHE A 295 8.60 -17.58 -0.95
CA PHE A 295 8.49 -19.00 -1.25
C PHE A 295 8.48 -19.78 0.07
N ALA A 296 7.38 -20.47 0.35
CA ALA A 296 7.20 -21.25 1.57
C ALA A 296 7.97 -22.58 1.44
N LEU A 297 9.05 -22.76 2.21
CA LEU A 297 9.99 -23.88 2.05
C LEU A 297 9.36 -25.23 2.42
N ASP A 298 8.47 -25.22 3.40
CA ASP A 298 7.63 -26.34 3.84
C ASP A 298 6.66 -26.81 2.75
N ASN A 299 6.10 -25.89 1.96
CA ASN A 299 5.18 -26.20 0.87
C ASN A 299 5.88 -26.25 -0.50
N ARG A 300 6.95 -27.04 -0.59
CA ARG A 300 7.75 -27.23 -1.82
C ARG A 300 8.25 -25.93 -2.46
N GLY A 301 8.37 -24.84 -1.71
CA GLY A 301 8.79 -23.54 -2.24
C GLY A 301 7.70 -22.82 -3.04
N TYR A 302 6.41 -23.08 -2.76
CA TYR A 302 5.30 -22.45 -3.46
C TYR A 302 5.11 -20.98 -3.08
N CYS A 303 4.84 -20.13 -4.07
CA CYS A 303 4.54 -18.72 -3.89
C CYS A 303 3.03 -18.45 -4.00
N SER A 304 2.35 -18.21 -2.88
CA SER A 304 0.89 -18.02 -2.82
C SER A 304 0.36 -16.86 -3.68
N LYS A 305 1.19 -15.84 -3.95
CA LYS A 305 0.77 -14.66 -4.72
C LYS A 305 0.78 -14.89 -6.24
N HIS A 306 1.69 -15.73 -6.71
CA HIS A 306 2.02 -15.83 -8.14
C HIS A 306 1.87 -17.24 -8.72
N GLY A 307 1.63 -18.26 -7.88
CA GLY A 307 1.41 -19.63 -8.33
C GLY A 307 2.64 -20.32 -8.92
N ALA A 308 3.84 -19.79 -8.64
CA ALA A 308 5.11 -20.39 -9.06
C ALA A 308 5.78 -21.12 -7.89
N THR A 309 6.69 -22.03 -8.21
CA THR A 309 7.46 -22.80 -7.23
C THR A 309 8.95 -22.74 -7.53
N ILE A 310 9.78 -22.93 -6.49
CA ILE A 310 11.24 -23.12 -6.59
C ILE A 310 11.65 -24.57 -6.27
N ASN A 311 10.70 -25.51 -6.33
CA ASN A 311 10.91 -26.95 -6.16
C ASN A 311 11.72 -27.28 -4.89
N ALA A 312 11.26 -26.78 -3.74
CA ALA A 312 11.91 -27.06 -2.47
C ALA A 312 11.76 -28.52 -2.05
N CYS A 313 12.87 -29.16 -1.76
CA CYS A 313 12.95 -30.53 -1.25
C CYS A 313 13.68 -30.50 0.09
N LYS A 314 13.08 -31.06 1.14
CA LYS A 314 13.75 -31.24 2.44
C LYS A 314 14.93 -32.20 2.25
N VAL A 315 16.10 -31.85 2.76
CA VAL A 315 17.29 -32.71 2.76
C VAL A 315 17.59 -33.09 4.21
N GLU A 316 17.63 -34.39 4.48
CA GLU A 316 18.08 -34.92 5.76
C GLU A 316 19.58 -35.15 5.70
N TRP A 317 20.26 -34.79 6.79
CA TRP A 317 21.70 -34.93 6.96
C TRP A 317 21.99 -36.15 7.82
#